data_AF-X1PTX8-F1
#
_entry.id   AF-X1PTX8-F1
#
_cell.length_a   1.000
_cell.length_b   1.000
_cell.length_c   1.000
_cell.angle_alpha   90.00
_cell.angle_beta   90.00
_cell.angle_gamma   90.00
#
_symmetry.space_group_name_H-M   'P 1'
#
loop_
_entity.id
_entity.type
_entity.pdbx_description
1 polymer ?
#
loop_
_entity_poly.entity_id
_entity_poly.type
_entity_poly.pdbx_seq_one_letter_code
_entity_poly.pdbx_strand_id
1 'polypeptide(L)' 'MAKCSLCHREGSEGGYCGYHRDAHANLVAAYEAWRKSTELSWTGFLEEVIQTKEIGGWAREVALDFLSK' A
#
# COMPACT_ATOMS: atom_id res chain seq x y z
N MET A 1 5.57 -18.66 -12.50
CA MET A 1 4.98 -17.34 -12.23
C MET A 1 4.30 -17.35 -10.87
N ALA A 2 4.74 -16.51 -9.93
CA ALA A 2 3.93 -16.20 -8.76
C ALA A 2 2.76 -15.32 -9.20
N LYS A 3 1.57 -15.50 -8.63
CA LYS A 3 0.43 -14.61 -8.86
C LYS A 3 0.41 -13.55 -7.76
N CYS A 4 -0.07 -12.36 -8.10
CA CYS A 4 -0.30 -11.33 -7.10
C CYS A 4 -1.35 -11.79 -6.08
N SER A 5 -1.05 -11.68 -4.79
CA SER A 5 -1.96 -12.04 -3.71
C SER A 5 -3.23 -11.18 -3.67
N LEU A 6 -3.19 -9.97 -4.26
CA LEU A 6 -4.30 -9.01 -4.23
C LEU A 6 -5.20 -9.05 -5.46
N CYS A 7 -4.62 -9.14 -6.67
CA CYS A 7 -5.40 -9.09 -7.92
C CYS A 7 -5.26 -10.33 -8.81
N HIS A 8 -4.55 -11.38 -8.37
CA HIS A 8 -4.31 -12.62 -9.13
C HIS A 8 -3.65 -12.46 -10.51
N ARG A 9 -3.23 -11.24 -10.88
CA ARG A 9 -2.41 -10.96 -12.06
C ARG A 9 -1.05 -11.64 -11.94
N GLU A 10 -0.35 -11.77 -13.07
CA GLU A 10 1.04 -12.25 -13.06
C GLU A 10 1.88 -11.35 -12.14
N GLY A 11 2.31 -11.96 -11.04
CA GLY A 11 3.12 -11.35 -10.01
C GLY A 11 4.59 -11.49 -10.36
N SER A 12 5.39 -10.54 -9.88
CA SER A 12 6.84 -10.74 -9.81
C SER A 12 7.18 -11.63 -8.62
N GLU A 13 8.43 -12.11 -8.53
CA GLU A 13 8.95 -12.68 -7.28
C GLU A 13 8.69 -11.69 -6.12
N GLY A 14 8.05 -12.17 -5.05
CA GLY A 14 7.68 -11.35 -3.88
C GLY A 14 6.19 -11.16 -3.62
N GLY A 15 5.28 -11.74 -4.42
CA GLY A 15 3.86 -11.86 -4.08
C GLY A 15 2.95 -10.71 -4.52
N TYR A 16 3.48 -9.61 -5.04
CA TYR A 16 2.71 -8.54 -5.69
C TYR A 16 2.99 -8.46 -7.20
N CYS A 17 2.02 -7.94 -7.96
CA CYS A 17 2.25 -7.54 -9.36
C CYS A 17 2.99 -6.19 -9.41
N GLY A 18 3.46 -5.79 -10.60
CA GLY A 18 4.15 -4.51 -10.80
C GLY A 18 3.36 -3.33 -10.21
N TYR A 19 2.07 -3.22 -10.53
CA TYR A 19 1.20 -2.15 -10.03
C TYR A 19 1.11 -2.08 -8.50
N HIS A 20 0.91 -3.22 -7.83
CA HIS A 20 0.84 -3.26 -6.36
C HIS A 20 2.20 -2.99 -5.71
N ARG A 21 3.30 -3.41 -6.35
CA ARG A 21 4.66 -3.10 -5.87
C ARG A 21 4.98 -1.61 -6.00
N ASP A 22 4.62 -0.99 -7.12
CA ASP A 22 4.72 0.46 -7.30
C ASP A 22 3.83 1.22 -6.31
N ALA A 23 2.61 0.76 -6.09
CA ALA A 23 1.72 1.34 -5.10
C ALA A 23 2.29 1.25 -3.67
N HIS A 24 2.86 0.10 -3.29
CA HIS A 24 3.55 -0.07 -2.02
C HIS A 24 4.72 0.91 -1.84
N ALA A 25 5.56 1.05 -2.87
CA ALA A 25 6.68 1.99 -2.83
C ALA A 25 6.21 3.45 -2.65
N ASN A 26 5.14 3.85 -3.36
CA ASN A 26 4.54 5.17 -3.21
C ASN A 26 3.95 5.39 -1.80
N LEU A 27 3.30 4.37 -1.24
CA LEU A 27 2.74 4.39 0.11
C LEU A 27 3.82 4.63 1.17
N VAL A 28 4.93 3.88 1.09
CA VAL A 28 6.07 4.03 2.00
C VAL A 28 6.69 5.42 1.87
N ALA A 29 6.90 5.91 0.64
CA ALA A 29 7.44 7.24 0.42
C ALA A 29 6.52 8.35 0.98
N ALA A 30 5.19 8.21 0.80
CA ALA A 30 4.20 9.13 1.36
C ALA A 30 4.21 9.10 2.89
N TYR A 31 4.31 7.92 3.49
CA TYR A 31 4.44 7.79 4.94
C TYR A 31 5.70 8.44 5.48
N GLU A 32 6.86 8.26 4.83
CA GLU A 32 8.09 8.91 5.27
C GLU A 32 7.97 10.44 5.23
N ALA A 33 7.27 10.99 4.25
CA ALA A 33 6.96 12.41 4.19
C ALA A 33 6.00 12.83 5.32
N TRP A 34 4.96 12.04 5.59
CA TRP A 34 4.01 12.28 6.68
C TRP A 34 4.65 12.17 8.06
N ARG A 35 5.48 11.16 8.30
CA ARG A 35 6.19 10.93 9.56
C ARG A 35 7.13 12.08 9.92
N LYS A 36 7.67 12.79 8.91
CA LYS A 36 8.49 13.99 9.15
C LYS A 36 7.66 15.17 9.65
N SER A 37 6.36 15.20 9.36
CA SER A 37 5.45 16.30 9.66
C SER A 37 4.40 15.95 10.73
N THR A 38 4.30 14.67 11.11
CA THR A 38 3.28 14.12 12.00
C THR A 38 3.88 13.04 12.90
N GLU A 39 3.40 12.90 14.13
CA GLU A 39 3.77 11.80 15.03
C GLU A 39 2.96 10.52 14.77
N LEU A 40 2.41 10.39 13.56
CA LEU A 40 1.44 9.37 13.22
C LEU A 40 2.14 8.02 12.98
N SER A 41 1.61 6.97 13.62
CA SER A 41 2.12 5.61 13.44
C SER A 41 1.80 5.08 12.04
N TRP A 42 2.53 4.06 11.59
CA TRP A 42 2.31 3.43 10.28
C TRP A 42 0.85 2.99 10.11
N THR A 43 0.28 2.36 11.14
CA THR A 43 -1.12 1.91 11.17
C THR A 43 -2.11 3.06 10.99
N GLY A 44 -1.95 4.15 11.75
CA GLY A 44 -2.85 5.30 11.64
C GLY A 44 -2.76 5.96 10.25
N PHE A 45 -1.57 5.98 9.66
CA PHE A 45 -1.39 6.50 8.30
C PHE A 45 -2.15 5.63 7.29
N LEU A 46 -2.07 4.30 7.42
CA LEU A 46 -2.82 3.39 6.56
C LEU A 46 -4.34 3.57 6.71
N GLU A 47 -4.84 3.79 7.93
CA GLU A 47 -6.26 4.06 8.15
C GLU A 47 -6.71 5.36 7.45
N GLU A 48 -5.95 6.45 7.59
CA GLU A 48 -6.21 7.72 6.90
C GLU A 48 -6.18 7.55 5.38
N VAL A 49 -5.20 6.82 4.87
CA VAL A 49 -5.05 6.46 3.45
C VAL A 49 -6.29 5.70 2.95
N ILE A 50 -6.78 4.71 3.70
CA ILE A 50 -7.95 3.92 3.31
C ILE A 50 -9.23 4.76 3.37
N GLN A 51 -9.33 5.70 4.30
CA GLN A 51 -10.46 6.63 4.38
C GLN A 51 -10.43 7.71 3.29
N THR A 52 -9.25 8.04 2.78
CA THR A 52 -9.07 9.03 1.71
C THR A 52 -9.69 8.55 0.40
N LYS A 53 -10.72 9.25 -0.06
CA LYS A 53 -11.49 8.89 -1.27
C LYS A 53 -10.69 9.04 -2.57
N GLU A 54 -9.65 9.87 -2.54
CA GLU A 54 -8.80 10.20 -3.69
C GLU A 54 -7.64 9.22 -3.90
N ILE A 55 -7.48 8.25 -2.99
CA ILE A 55 -6.40 7.28 -3.10
C ILE A 55 -6.68 6.26 -4.20
N GLY A 56 -5.66 6.01 -5.01
CA GLY A 56 -5.75 5.04 -6.09
C GLY A 56 -6.07 3.64 -5.56
N GLY A 57 -6.91 2.89 -6.30
CA GLY A 57 -7.37 1.56 -5.88
C GLY A 57 -6.24 0.62 -5.48
N TRP A 58 -5.13 0.62 -6.22
CA TRP A 58 -3.94 -0.18 -5.94
C TRP A 58 -3.31 0.15 -4.57
N ALA A 59 -3.20 1.44 -4.22
CA ALA A 59 -2.66 1.86 -2.93
C ALA A 59 -3.61 1.46 -1.79
N ARG A 60 -4.92 1.60 -2.00
CA ARG A 60 -5.92 1.18 -1.01
C ARG A 60 -5.85 -0.32 -0.72
N GLU A 61 -5.74 -1.14 -1.76
CA GLU A 61 -5.63 -2.60 -1.62
C GLU A 61 -4.36 -2.99 -0.87
N VAL A 62 -3.22 -2.36 -1.17
CA VAL A 62 -1.97 -2.59 -0.43
C VAL A 62 -2.11 -2.18 1.03
N ALA A 63 -2.69 -1.01 1.31
CA ALA A 63 -2.90 -0.54 2.67
C ALA A 63 -3.77 -1.49 3.49
N LEU A 64 -4.84 -2.03 2.88
CA LEU A 64 -5.71 -3.04 3.50
C LEU A 64 -4.97 -4.35 3.78
N ASP A 65 -4.10 -4.79 2.86
CA ASP A 65 -3.26 -5.99 3.05
C ASP A 65 -2.32 -5.83 4.24
N PHE A 66 -1.72 -4.65 4.41
CA PHE A 66 -0.86 -4.35 5.55
C PHE A 66 -1.62 -4.25 6.88
N LEU A 67 -2.86 -3.74 6.89
CA LEU A 67 -3.69 -3.69 8.10
C LEU A 67 -4.29 -5.05 8.49
N SER A 68 -4.40 -5.97 7.54
CA SER A 68 -4.98 -7.30 7.77
C SER A 68 -3.95 -8.34 8.27
N LYS A 69 -2.72 -7.93 8.56
CA LYS A 69 -1.62 -8.76 9.10
C LYS A 69 -1.26 -8.35 10.52
#